data_AF-A0A2M9ZEQ4-F1
#
_entry.id   AF-A0A2M9ZEQ4-F1
#
_cell.length_a   1.000
_cell.length_b   1.000
_cell.length_c   1.000
_cell.angle_alpha   90.00
_cell.angle_beta   90.00
_cell.angle_gamma   90.00
#
_symmetry.space_group_name_H-M   'P 1'
#
loop_
_entity.id
_entity.type
_entity.pdbx_description
1 polymer ?
#
loop_
_entity_poly.entity_id
_entity_poly.type
_entity_poly.pdbx_seq_one_letter_code
_entity_poly.pdbx_strand_id
1 'polypeptide(L)'
;MENRFLRLALLLAIVVTLLSYWNHGWVSYLKDFVVLIHEAGHAIATLISGGSVQTIELQDGEAGQTIASPISGKSPFVFVVSAGYLGSCLVGGFLINRGFKGNLVRPTLLLLGGAVLLLTFKYTSPGGLAQRTGLLWGAFLVIASFLPFGWDRLITVFLGTSVSLYSLYDLLDFTDNIQNTDAGILAHWATGTVPGGAVPKSVVFLGYLIALLWSFFSVSIVFFSLKRAVVPVSSTQSVSDDFSHDLGLNEGSSESPFPGEVTPEVLEWFLSRGLDLNGKPLSAEFTNLENKDG
;
A
#
# COMPACT_ATOMS: atom_id res chain seq x y z
N MET A 1 10.51 9.64 -10.20
CA MET A 1 11.73 8.80 -10.15
C MET A 1 11.44 7.53 -10.94
N GLU A 2 11.82 7.49 -12.21
CA GLU A 2 11.46 6.38 -13.12
C GLU A 2 12.50 5.25 -13.09
N ASN A 3 13.73 5.56 -12.69
CA ASN A 3 14.80 4.58 -12.60
C ASN A 3 14.68 3.72 -11.34
N ARG A 4 14.49 2.41 -11.52
CA ARG A 4 14.48 1.39 -10.45
C ARG A 4 15.72 1.43 -9.55
N PHE A 5 16.90 1.72 -10.12
CA PHE A 5 18.14 1.83 -9.37
C PHE A 5 18.12 3.02 -8.42
N LEU A 6 17.56 4.15 -8.86
CA LEU A 6 17.43 5.33 -8.01
C LEU A 6 16.46 5.09 -6.85
N ARG A 7 15.34 4.37 -7.09
CA ARG A 7 14.39 4.01 -6.02
C ARG A 7 15.05 3.11 -4.97
N LEU A 8 15.78 2.08 -5.41
CA LEU A 8 16.54 1.19 -4.53
C LEU A 8 17.64 1.95 -3.77
N ALA A 9 18.42 2.78 -4.46
CA ALA A 9 19.47 3.57 -3.84
C ALA A 9 18.90 4.51 -2.78
N LEU A 10 17.75 5.15 -3.04
CA LEU A 10 17.07 6.01 -2.07
C LEU A 10 16.61 5.21 -0.83
N LEU A 11 15.97 4.05 -1.02
CA LEU A 11 15.55 3.19 0.08
C LEU A 11 16.75 2.75 0.93
N LEU A 12 17.82 2.28 0.29
CA LEU A 12 19.04 1.87 0.98
C LEU A 12 19.70 3.03 1.72
N ALA A 13 19.74 4.22 1.11
CA ALA A 13 20.27 5.42 1.77
C ALA A 13 19.48 5.78 3.03
N ILE A 14 18.14 5.70 2.97
CA ILE A 14 17.28 5.93 4.15
C ILE A 14 17.55 4.88 5.22
N VAL A 15 17.59 3.59 4.86
CA VAL A 15 17.86 2.49 5.81
C VAL A 15 19.23 2.66 6.48
N VAL A 16 20.29 2.87 5.69
CA VAL A 16 21.65 3.05 6.23
C VAL A 16 21.70 4.27 7.16
N THR A 17 21.03 5.37 6.79
CA THR A 17 20.96 6.55 7.64
C THR A 17 20.26 6.25 8.97
N LEU A 18 19.08 5.61 8.92
CA LEU A 18 18.34 5.26 10.14
C LEU A 18 19.14 4.34 11.06
N LEU A 19 19.81 3.32 10.50
CA LEU A 19 20.65 2.41 11.28
C LEU A 19 21.88 3.12 11.87
N SER A 20 22.47 4.07 11.15
CA SER A 20 23.63 4.84 11.64
C SER A 20 23.27 5.74 12.83
N TYR A 21 22.03 6.25 12.86
CA TYR A 21 21.53 7.12 13.92
C TYR A 21 20.56 6.41 14.89
N TRP A 22 20.56 5.08 14.93
CA TRP A 22 19.55 4.27 15.64
C TRP A 22 19.36 4.65 17.12
N ASN A 23 20.46 4.95 17.80
CA ASN A 23 20.50 5.30 19.22
C ASN A 23 20.41 6.81 19.49
N HIS A 24 20.21 7.63 18.45
CA HIS A 24 20.12 9.07 18.57
C HIS A 24 18.70 9.52 18.89
N GLY A 25 18.53 10.52 19.77
CA GLY A 25 17.21 10.96 20.25
C GLY A 25 16.21 11.39 19.16
N TRP A 26 16.70 11.91 18.03
CA TRP A 26 15.86 12.20 16.86
C TRP A 26 15.18 10.96 16.28
N VAL A 27 15.88 9.82 16.25
CA VAL A 27 15.31 8.56 15.77
C VAL A 27 14.34 8.02 16.82
N SER A 28 14.58 8.21 18.12
CA SER A 28 13.63 7.82 19.18
C SER A 28 12.22 8.40 18.96
N TYR A 29 12.09 9.68 18.60
CA TYR A 29 10.77 10.27 18.28
C TYR A 29 10.06 9.62 17.09
N LEU A 30 10.84 9.14 16.11
CA LEU A 30 10.32 8.39 14.98
C LEU A 30 9.91 6.98 15.38
N LYS A 31 10.68 6.33 16.25
CA LYS A 31 10.34 5.01 16.80
C LYS A 31 9.06 5.06 17.60
N ASP A 32 8.90 6.05 18.48
CA ASP A 32 7.65 6.30 19.24
C ASP A 32 6.44 6.45 18.30
N PHE A 33 6.64 7.09 17.14
CA PHE A 33 5.59 7.20 16.14
C PHE A 33 5.25 5.86 15.48
N VAL A 34 6.24 5.01 15.21
CA VAL A 34 5.96 3.66 14.69
C VAL A 34 5.23 2.82 15.73
N VAL A 35 5.62 2.89 17.01
CA VAL A 35 4.89 2.23 18.11
C VAL A 35 3.46 2.78 18.18
N LEU A 36 3.25 4.09 18.04
CA LEU A 36 1.89 4.66 17.97
C LEU A 36 1.06 4.09 16.81
N ILE A 37 1.68 3.87 15.64
CA ILE A 37 1.01 3.25 14.48
C ILE A 37 0.64 1.79 14.78
N HIS A 38 1.51 1.05 15.49
CA HIS A 38 1.22 -0.30 15.96
C HIS A 38 0.00 -0.34 16.88
N GLU A 39 0.01 0.49 17.91
CA GLU A 39 -1.11 0.62 18.86
C GLU A 39 -2.40 1.10 18.17
N ALA A 40 -2.29 2.05 17.25
CA ALA A 40 -3.41 2.48 16.42
C ALA A 40 -3.99 1.33 15.58
N GLY A 41 -3.16 0.37 15.14
CA GLY A 41 -3.59 -0.86 14.47
C GLY A 41 -4.57 -1.67 15.33
N HIS A 42 -4.22 -1.93 16.58
CA HIS A 42 -5.12 -2.62 17.54
C HIS A 42 -6.41 -1.82 17.78
N ALA A 43 -6.29 -0.51 17.97
CA ALA A 43 -7.43 0.37 18.20
C ALA A 43 -8.40 0.37 17.00
N ILE A 44 -7.88 0.55 15.78
CA ILE A 44 -8.68 0.54 14.55
C ILE A 44 -9.34 -0.82 14.35
N ALA A 45 -8.60 -1.92 14.50
CA ALA A 45 -9.14 -3.27 14.38
C ALA A 45 -10.26 -3.52 15.41
N THR A 46 -10.09 -3.03 16.63
CA THR A 46 -11.12 -3.11 17.68
C THR A 46 -12.38 -2.39 17.24
N LEU A 47 -12.27 -1.14 16.78
CA LEU A 47 -13.41 -0.34 16.33
C LEU A 47 -14.12 -0.97 15.13
N ILE A 48 -13.36 -1.48 14.15
CA ILE A 48 -13.92 -2.18 12.97
C ILE A 48 -14.65 -3.46 13.39
N SER A 49 -14.12 -4.19 14.37
CA SER A 49 -14.76 -5.39 14.91
C SER A 49 -16.02 -5.08 15.76
N GLY A 50 -16.35 -3.80 15.96
CA GLY A 50 -17.48 -3.34 16.76
C GLY A 50 -17.20 -3.27 18.27
N GLY A 51 -15.93 -3.41 18.68
CA GLY A 51 -15.51 -3.25 20.07
C GLY A 51 -15.36 -1.79 20.48
N SER A 52 -14.86 -1.58 21.70
CA SER A 52 -14.56 -0.25 22.23
C SER A 52 -13.08 -0.10 22.59
N VAL A 53 -12.53 1.09 22.33
CA VAL A 53 -11.16 1.46 22.72
C VAL A 53 -11.26 2.44 23.88
N GLN A 54 -10.49 2.19 24.94
CA GLN A 54 -10.49 3.01 26.15
C GLN A 54 -9.34 4.02 26.10
N THR A 55 -8.11 3.53 25.93
CA THR A 55 -6.93 4.40 25.84
C THR A 55 -5.81 3.74 25.02
N ILE A 56 -4.96 4.57 24.44
CA ILE A 56 -3.71 4.27 23.77
C ILE A 56 -2.62 5.01 24.54
N GLU A 57 -1.64 4.28 25.04
CA GLU A 57 -0.53 4.82 25.82
C GLU A 57 0.80 4.36 25.27
N LEU A 58 1.79 5.24 25.35
CA LEU A 58 3.19 4.95 25.06
C LEU A 58 3.98 5.15 26.34
N GLN A 59 4.98 4.30 26.54
CA GLN A 59 5.89 4.32 27.67
C GLN A 59 7.32 4.52 27.16
N ASP A 60 8.19 5.01 28.04
CA ASP A 60 9.61 5.13 27.70
C ASP A 60 10.20 3.76 27.38
N GLY A 61 11.16 3.72 26.46
CA GLY A 61 11.79 2.47 26.03
C GLY A 61 11.01 1.74 24.94
N GLU A 62 10.41 2.47 24.01
CA GLU A 62 9.86 1.90 22.76
C GLU A 62 8.65 0.96 22.99
N ALA A 63 7.97 1.09 24.14
CA ALA A 63 6.82 0.27 24.51
C ALA A 63 5.49 1.01 24.35
N GLY A 64 4.45 0.28 23.96
CA GLY A 64 3.08 0.77 23.80
C GLY A 64 2.07 -0.16 24.45
N GLN A 65 0.89 0.38 24.75
CA GLN A 65 -0.27 -0.45 25.08
C GLN A 65 -1.57 0.20 24.63
N THR A 66 -2.46 -0.63 24.07
CA THR A 66 -3.83 -0.26 23.73
C THR A 66 -4.79 -1.00 24.64
N ILE A 67 -5.50 -0.25 25.49
CA ILE A 67 -6.55 -0.80 26.33
C ILE A 67 -7.85 -0.81 25.52
N ALA A 68 -8.24 -1.99 25.07
CA ALA A 68 -9.38 -2.20 24.18
C ALA A 68 -10.23 -3.40 24.63
N SER A 69 -11.52 -3.34 24.31
CA SER A 69 -12.51 -4.38 24.56
C SER A 69 -13.13 -4.80 23.22
N PRO A 70 -12.53 -5.79 22.52
CA PRO A 70 -13.11 -6.36 21.31
C PRO A 70 -14.43 -7.06 21.62
N ILE A 71 -15.28 -7.23 20.59
CA ILE A 71 -16.49 -8.05 20.71
C ILE A 71 -16.09 -9.49 21.05
N SER A 72 -16.88 -10.13 21.93
CA SER A 72 -16.74 -11.53 22.28
C SER A 72 -16.69 -12.42 21.04
N GLY A 73 -15.59 -13.15 20.88
CA GLY A 73 -15.44 -14.11 19.80
C GLY A 73 -13.98 -14.38 19.48
N LYS A 74 -13.72 -15.58 18.93
CA LYS A 74 -12.37 -16.00 18.58
C LYS A 74 -11.79 -15.16 17.44
N SER A 75 -12.58 -14.94 16.38
CA SER A 75 -12.14 -14.21 15.19
C SER A 75 -11.85 -12.72 15.46
N PRO A 76 -12.76 -11.96 16.13
CA PRO A 76 -12.46 -10.57 16.51
C PRO A 76 -11.19 -10.42 17.34
N PHE A 77 -10.98 -11.30 18.31
CA PHE A 77 -9.80 -11.24 19.17
C PHE A 77 -8.50 -11.49 18.38
N VAL A 78 -8.45 -12.55 17.56
CA VAL A 78 -7.29 -12.83 16.70
C VAL A 78 -7.02 -11.67 15.74
N PHE A 79 -8.08 -11.10 15.15
CA PHE A 79 -7.95 -9.96 14.25
C PHE A 79 -7.35 -8.74 14.94
N VAL A 80 -7.84 -8.37 16.12
CA VAL A 80 -7.33 -7.25 16.91
C VAL A 80 -5.89 -7.45 17.29
N VAL A 81 -5.53 -8.61 17.86
CA VAL A 81 -4.17 -8.87 18.35
C VAL A 81 -3.17 -9.00 17.19
N SER A 82 -3.60 -9.42 16.00
CA SER A 82 -2.73 -9.45 14.82
C SER A 82 -2.50 -8.07 14.19
N ALA A 83 -3.35 -7.08 14.51
CA ALA A 83 -3.41 -5.82 13.78
C ALA A 83 -2.23 -4.88 14.04
N GLY A 84 -1.51 -5.04 15.14
CA GLY A 84 -0.30 -4.25 15.44
C GLY A 84 0.79 -4.52 14.41
N TYR A 85 1.46 -5.67 14.53
CA TYR A 85 2.60 -6.03 13.67
C TYR A 85 2.25 -6.01 12.17
N LEU A 86 1.12 -6.62 11.79
CA LEU A 86 0.71 -6.68 10.39
C LEU A 86 0.25 -5.32 9.87
N GLY A 87 -0.46 -4.54 10.70
CA GLY A 87 -0.96 -3.21 10.34
C GLY A 87 0.19 -2.24 10.08
N SER A 88 1.19 -2.20 10.96
CA SER A 88 2.37 -1.35 10.79
C SER A 88 3.13 -1.68 9.50
N CYS A 89 3.33 -2.98 9.20
CA CYS A 89 3.94 -3.42 7.95
C CYS A 89 3.12 -3.01 6.71
N LEU A 90 1.79 -3.12 6.79
CA LEU A 90 0.88 -2.68 5.71
C LEU A 90 0.93 -1.17 5.50
N VAL A 91 0.93 -0.38 6.57
CA VAL A 91 1.03 1.09 6.52
C VAL A 91 2.37 1.49 5.90
N GLY A 92 3.48 0.94 6.38
CA GLY A 92 4.81 1.24 5.85
C GLY A 92 4.93 0.88 4.36
N GLY A 93 4.50 -0.33 3.99
CA GLY A 93 4.48 -0.78 2.60
C GLY A 93 3.59 0.08 1.69
N PHE A 94 2.42 0.50 2.19
CA PHE A 94 1.50 1.38 1.47
C PHE A 94 2.13 2.75 1.21
N LEU A 95 2.76 3.36 2.24
CA LEU A 95 3.44 4.65 2.11
C LEU A 95 4.57 4.59 1.10
N ILE A 96 5.45 3.57 1.15
CA ILE A 96 6.52 3.38 0.15
C ILE A 96 5.93 3.36 -1.26
N ASN A 97 4.86 2.59 -1.47
CA ASN A 97 4.20 2.47 -2.78
C ASN A 97 3.62 3.81 -3.26
N ARG A 98 2.96 4.57 -2.38
CA ARG A 98 2.38 5.88 -2.72
C ARG A 98 3.47 6.91 -3.02
N GLY A 99 4.51 6.98 -2.18
CA GLY A 99 5.64 7.88 -2.36
C GLY A 99 6.34 7.69 -3.71
N PHE A 100 6.60 6.44 -4.12
CA PHE A 100 7.26 6.16 -5.40
C PHE A 100 6.35 6.32 -6.63
N LYS A 101 5.06 6.00 -6.52
CA LYS A 101 4.10 6.23 -7.61
C LYS A 101 3.82 7.72 -7.84
N GLY A 102 3.95 8.54 -6.80
CA GLY A 102 3.74 9.98 -6.88
C GLY A 102 2.28 10.43 -7.01
N ASN A 103 1.34 9.48 -7.12
CA ASN A 103 -0.09 9.72 -7.20
C ASN A 103 -0.76 9.50 -5.84
N LEU A 104 -1.73 10.37 -5.51
CA LEU A 104 -2.48 10.33 -4.25
C LEU A 104 -1.59 10.48 -3.00
N VAL A 105 -0.40 11.07 -3.12
CA VAL A 105 0.52 11.28 -1.98
C VAL A 105 -0.06 12.24 -0.95
N ARG A 106 -0.47 13.44 -1.40
CA ARG A 106 -1.14 14.42 -0.56
C ARG A 106 -2.38 13.87 0.18
N PRO A 107 -3.38 13.26 -0.48
CA PRO A 107 -4.52 12.70 0.25
C PRO A 107 -4.11 11.54 1.17
N THR A 108 -3.07 10.76 0.83
CA THR A 108 -2.54 9.71 1.72
C THR A 108 -1.99 10.32 3.02
N LEU A 109 -1.19 11.38 2.93
CA LEU A 109 -0.63 12.06 4.10
C LEU A 109 -1.72 12.78 4.92
N LEU A 110 -2.71 13.40 4.26
CA LEU A 110 -3.85 14.02 4.94
C LEU A 110 -4.70 13.01 5.69
N LEU A 111 -5.00 11.86 5.08
CA LEU A 111 -5.78 10.80 5.72
C LEU A 111 -5.01 10.18 6.88
N LEU A 112 -3.72 9.88 6.70
CA LEU A 112 -2.89 9.34 7.78
C LEU A 112 -2.74 10.34 8.93
N GLY A 113 -2.38 11.59 8.63
CA GLY A 113 -2.23 12.64 9.64
C GLY A 113 -3.55 12.94 10.36
N GLY A 114 -4.65 13.03 9.62
CA GLY A 114 -5.99 13.22 10.17
C GLY A 114 -6.43 12.05 11.06
N ALA A 115 -6.16 10.81 10.64
CA ALA A 115 -6.46 9.62 11.45
C ALA A 115 -5.63 9.58 12.73
N VAL A 116 -4.31 9.86 12.64
CA VAL A 116 -3.43 9.95 13.81
C VAL A 116 -3.93 11.03 14.77
N LEU A 117 -4.24 12.23 14.30
CA LEU A 117 -4.78 13.31 15.13
C LEU A 117 -6.11 12.90 15.78
N LEU A 118 -7.05 12.33 15.02
CA LEU A 118 -8.35 11.90 15.54
C LEU A 118 -8.19 10.86 16.65
N LEU A 119 -7.39 9.83 16.42
CA LEU A 119 -7.13 8.79 17.43
C LEU A 119 -6.44 9.38 18.65
N THR A 120 -5.49 10.30 18.43
CA THR A 120 -4.78 10.98 19.50
C THR A 120 -5.73 11.79 20.38
N PHE A 121 -6.58 12.64 19.79
CA PHE A 121 -7.52 13.46 20.56
C PHE A 121 -8.56 12.63 21.31
N LYS A 122 -8.97 11.48 20.76
CA LYS A 122 -10.06 10.68 21.33
C LYS A 122 -9.60 9.64 22.34
N TYR A 123 -8.43 9.04 22.13
CA TYR A 123 -8.01 7.83 22.82
C TYR A 123 -6.65 7.93 23.51
N THR A 124 -6.02 9.11 23.62
CA THR A 124 -4.77 9.23 24.39
C THR A 124 -4.96 10.04 25.67
N SER A 125 -4.23 9.66 26.72
CA SER A 125 -4.23 10.36 28.01
C SER A 125 -3.59 11.75 27.90
N PRO A 126 -4.24 12.83 28.38
CA PRO A 126 -3.69 14.18 28.31
C PRO A 126 -2.30 14.31 28.96
N GLY A 127 -1.35 14.92 28.26
CA GLY A 127 0.04 15.09 28.70
C GLY A 127 0.93 13.86 28.56
N GLY A 128 0.37 12.71 28.15
CA GLY A 128 1.11 11.47 27.94
C GLY A 128 2.05 11.51 26.74
N LEU A 129 2.99 10.55 26.67
CA LEU A 129 3.90 10.41 25.53
C LEU A 129 3.13 10.15 24.23
N ALA A 130 2.14 9.25 24.23
CA ALA A 130 1.27 8.97 23.09
C ALA A 130 0.61 10.24 22.53
N GLN A 131 0.09 11.11 23.41
CA GLN A 131 -0.56 12.34 23.00
C GLN A 131 0.43 13.29 22.30
N ARG A 132 1.60 13.50 22.90
CA ARG A 132 2.63 14.40 22.33
C ARG A 132 3.12 13.88 20.98
N THR A 133 3.45 12.59 20.90
CA THR A 133 3.88 11.94 19.67
C THR A 133 2.82 12.04 18.59
N GLY A 134 1.56 11.72 18.92
CA GLY A 134 0.45 11.77 17.98
C GLY A 134 0.12 13.17 17.48
N LEU A 135 0.13 14.19 18.34
CA LEU A 135 -0.10 15.58 17.94
C LEU A 135 1.03 16.11 17.04
N LEU A 136 2.29 15.87 17.41
CA LEU A 136 3.44 16.34 16.66
C LEU A 136 3.50 15.68 15.27
N TRP A 137 3.42 14.35 15.21
CA TRP A 137 3.47 13.63 13.94
C TRP A 137 2.21 13.81 13.11
N GLY A 138 1.03 13.85 13.73
CA GLY A 138 -0.22 14.13 13.05
C GLY A 138 -0.22 15.50 12.38
N ALA A 139 0.21 16.55 13.10
CA ALA A 139 0.36 17.89 12.53
C ALA A 139 1.44 17.94 11.45
N PHE A 140 2.60 17.29 11.68
CA PHE A 140 3.67 17.19 10.69
C PHE A 140 3.18 16.55 9.39
N LEU A 141 2.44 15.45 9.45
CA LEU A 141 1.90 14.77 8.26
C LEU A 141 0.95 15.66 7.46
N VAL A 142 0.04 16.36 8.17
CA VAL A 142 -0.89 17.30 7.53
C VAL A 142 -0.11 18.43 6.85
N ILE A 143 0.84 19.05 7.54
CA ILE A 143 1.67 20.13 6.97
C ILE A 143 2.52 19.62 5.80
N ALA A 144 3.17 18.47 5.96
CA ALA A 144 4.01 17.84 4.95
C ALA A 144 3.25 17.53 3.66
N SER A 145 1.93 17.29 3.75
CA SER A 145 1.08 17.05 2.58
C SER A 145 0.96 18.25 1.62
N PHE A 146 1.30 19.46 2.08
CA PHE A 146 1.27 20.69 1.29
C PHE A 146 2.67 21.18 0.86
N LEU A 147 3.74 20.45 1.19
CA LEU A 147 5.09 20.88 0.83
C LEU A 147 5.31 20.81 -0.69
N PRO A 148 5.91 21.85 -1.29
CA PRO A 148 6.14 21.92 -2.73
C PRO A 148 7.29 21.01 -3.19
N PHE A 149 7.58 21.02 -4.50
CA PHE A 149 8.79 20.43 -5.11
C PHE A 149 8.98 18.92 -4.89
N GLY A 150 7.92 18.16 -4.57
CA GLY A 150 8.01 16.72 -4.35
C GLY A 150 8.58 16.32 -2.99
N TRP A 151 8.70 17.27 -2.04
CA TRP A 151 9.07 16.97 -0.65
C TRP A 151 8.05 16.04 0.03
N ASP A 152 6.76 16.21 -0.28
CA ASP A 152 5.69 15.31 0.15
C ASP A 152 5.96 13.84 -0.22
N ARG A 153 6.46 13.60 -1.44
CA ARG A 153 6.84 12.27 -1.94
C ARG A 153 8.04 11.72 -1.17
N LEU A 154 9.09 12.53 -1.00
CA LEU A 154 10.29 12.11 -0.28
C LEU A 154 9.97 11.77 1.18
N ILE A 155 9.19 12.62 1.86
CA ILE A 155 8.72 12.38 3.23
C ILE A 155 7.88 11.10 3.31
N THR A 156 7.01 10.87 2.34
CA THR A 156 6.18 9.65 2.29
C THR A 156 7.04 8.39 2.13
N VAL A 157 8.06 8.41 1.27
CA VAL A 157 9.01 7.30 1.12
C VAL A 157 9.83 7.10 2.39
N PHE A 158 10.33 8.20 2.98
CA PHE A 158 11.07 8.17 4.24
C PHE A 158 10.24 7.51 5.34
N LEU A 159 9.03 8.02 5.59
CA LEU A 159 8.14 7.47 6.62
C LEU A 159 7.76 6.02 6.36
N GLY A 160 7.43 5.68 5.11
CA GLY A 160 7.12 4.29 4.77
C GLY A 160 8.30 3.36 5.04
N THR A 161 9.51 3.79 4.69
CA THR A 161 10.74 3.03 4.95
C THR A 161 11.01 2.91 6.44
N SER A 162 10.86 3.99 7.20
CA SER A 162 11.03 4.02 8.65
C SER A 162 10.05 3.09 9.36
N VAL A 163 8.76 3.19 9.04
CA VAL A 163 7.71 2.32 9.60
C VAL A 163 8.01 0.87 9.26
N SER A 164 8.33 0.54 8.00
CA SER A 164 8.64 -0.84 7.62
C SER A 164 9.91 -1.38 8.28
N LEU A 165 11.00 -0.60 8.35
CA LEU A 165 12.24 -1.02 8.99
C LEU A 165 12.04 -1.27 10.48
N TYR A 166 11.39 -0.33 11.16
CA TYR A 166 11.16 -0.44 12.59
C TYR A 166 10.17 -1.56 12.92
N SER A 167 9.11 -1.74 12.13
CA SER A 167 8.17 -2.86 12.32
C SER A 167 8.86 -4.23 12.18
N LEU A 168 9.90 -4.33 11.33
CA LEU A 168 10.69 -5.56 11.22
C LEU A 168 11.66 -5.73 12.40
N TYR A 169 12.21 -4.63 12.92
CA TYR A 169 13.01 -4.65 14.14
C TYR A 169 12.17 -5.09 15.35
N ASP A 170 10.93 -4.60 15.46
CA ASP A 170 9.99 -4.91 16.53
C ASP A 170 9.63 -6.41 16.62
N LEU A 171 9.75 -7.15 15.51
CA LEU A 171 9.59 -8.62 15.52
C LEU A 171 10.69 -9.33 16.31
N LEU A 172 11.82 -8.67 16.58
CA LEU A 172 12.89 -9.23 17.41
C LEU A 172 12.46 -9.34 18.87
N ASP A 173 11.48 -8.56 19.33
CA ASP A 173 10.96 -8.65 20.71
C ASP A 173 10.39 -10.04 21.02
N PHE A 174 9.99 -10.79 19.98
CA PHE A 174 9.61 -12.20 20.12
C PHE A 174 10.70 -13.10 20.68
N THR A 175 11.99 -12.79 20.47
CA THR A 175 13.09 -13.62 20.97
C THR A 175 13.33 -13.42 22.46
N ASP A 176 13.15 -12.20 22.94
CA ASP A 176 13.57 -11.80 24.28
C ASP A 176 12.45 -11.99 25.30
N ASN A 177 11.21 -11.65 24.95
CA ASN A 177 10.11 -11.63 25.91
C ASN A 177 8.75 -11.96 25.27
N ILE A 178 8.64 -13.18 24.71
CA ILE A 178 7.44 -13.62 23.96
C ILE A 178 6.13 -13.45 24.73
N GLN A 179 6.12 -13.57 26.06
CA GLN A 179 4.92 -13.45 26.88
C GLN A 179 4.33 -12.03 26.90
N ASN A 180 5.16 -11.01 26.67
CA ASN A 180 4.75 -9.61 26.72
C ASN A 180 4.41 -9.04 25.33
N THR A 181 4.47 -9.87 24.29
CA THR A 181 4.09 -9.46 22.93
C THR A 181 2.67 -9.86 22.61
N ASP A 182 2.13 -9.33 21.52
CA ASP A 182 0.83 -9.73 20.97
C ASP A 182 0.71 -11.25 20.81
N ALA A 183 1.82 -11.95 20.49
CA ALA A 183 1.82 -13.38 20.25
C ALA A 183 1.65 -14.14 21.56
N GLY A 184 2.29 -13.65 22.62
CA GLY A 184 2.09 -14.09 23.99
C GLY A 184 0.66 -13.86 24.47
N ILE A 185 0.09 -12.68 24.21
CA ILE A 185 -1.29 -12.35 24.55
C ILE A 185 -2.27 -13.34 23.90
N LEU A 186 -2.08 -13.61 22.60
CA LEU A 186 -2.90 -14.58 21.89
C LEU A 186 -2.70 -16.02 22.42
N ALA A 187 -1.47 -16.41 22.75
CA ALA A 187 -1.18 -17.72 23.33
C ALA A 187 -1.80 -17.90 24.72
N HIS A 188 -1.75 -16.88 25.57
CA HIS A 188 -2.39 -16.87 26.89
C HIS A 188 -3.90 -17.06 26.76
N TRP A 189 -4.53 -16.28 25.89
CA TRP A 189 -5.96 -16.41 25.61
C TRP A 189 -6.33 -17.80 25.02
N ALA A 190 -5.55 -18.30 24.07
CA ALA A 190 -5.81 -19.59 23.41
C ALA A 190 -5.68 -20.80 24.35
N THR A 191 -4.80 -20.69 25.35
CA THR A 191 -4.58 -21.73 26.38
C THR A 191 -5.49 -21.56 27.60
N GLY A 192 -6.25 -20.47 27.69
CA GLY A 192 -7.09 -20.15 28.85
C GLY A 192 -6.28 -19.80 30.11
N THR A 193 -5.03 -19.36 29.95
CA THR A 193 -4.15 -19.01 31.06
C THR A 193 -4.20 -17.52 31.33
N VAL A 194 -4.32 -17.13 32.59
CA VAL A 194 -4.38 -15.71 32.99
C VAL A 194 -2.95 -15.16 33.05
N PRO A 195 -2.67 -13.99 32.46
CA PRO A 195 -1.38 -13.31 32.61
C PRO A 195 -1.06 -13.01 34.08
N GLY A 196 0.21 -13.17 34.50
CA GLY A 196 0.69 -12.80 35.84
C GLY A 196 1.09 -13.95 36.78
N GLY A 197 0.87 -15.20 36.37
CA GLY A 197 1.38 -16.39 37.06
C GLY A 197 2.65 -16.97 36.42
N ALA A 198 3.11 -18.11 36.92
CA ALA A 198 4.16 -18.88 36.23
C ALA A 198 3.66 -19.28 34.84
N VAL A 199 4.32 -18.76 33.79
CA VAL A 199 3.91 -18.99 32.40
C VAL A 199 4.14 -20.47 32.04
N PRO A 200 3.09 -21.23 31.69
CA PRO A 200 3.26 -22.62 31.28
C PRO A 200 4.09 -22.73 30.01
N LYS A 201 4.92 -23.78 29.90
CA LYS A 201 5.73 -24.03 28.70
C LYS A 201 4.91 -24.13 27.42
N SER A 202 3.65 -24.56 27.51
CA SER A 202 2.71 -24.61 26.38
C SER A 202 2.38 -23.22 25.82
N VAL A 203 2.27 -22.20 26.68
CA VAL A 203 2.02 -20.81 26.25
C VAL A 203 3.22 -20.28 25.49
N VAL A 204 4.42 -20.47 26.05
CA VAL A 204 5.68 -20.04 25.42
C VAL A 204 5.84 -20.71 24.06
N PHE A 205 5.63 -22.02 23.98
CA PHE A 205 5.73 -22.77 22.72
C PHE A 205 4.72 -22.28 21.67
N LEU A 206 3.45 -22.08 22.06
CA LEU A 206 2.42 -21.57 21.17
C LEU A 206 2.70 -20.12 20.74
N GLY A 207 3.20 -19.29 21.65
CA GLY A 207 3.62 -17.91 21.37
C GLY A 207 4.67 -17.86 20.27
N TYR A 208 5.72 -18.69 20.35
CA TYR A 208 6.73 -18.77 19.29
C TYR A 208 6.18 -19.24 17.93
N LEU A 209 5.21 -20.15 17.91
CA LEU A 209 4.55 -20.56 16.66
C LEU A 209 3.75 -19.42 16.03
N ILE A 210 3.01 -18.66 16.84
CA ILE A 210 2.26 -17.47 16.38
C ILE A 210 3.23 -16.39 15.90
N ALA A 211 4.29 -16.11 16.67
CA ALA A 211 5.33 -15.15 16.33
C ALA A 211 6.02 -15.49 14.99
N LEU A 212 6.34 -16.77 14.75
CA LEU A 212 6.90 -17.22 13.47
C LEU A 212 5.93 -16.95 12.31
N LEU A 213 4.65 -17.24 12.51
CA LEU A 213 3.62 -17.01 11.50
C LEU A 213 3.46 -15.52 11.18
N TRP A 214 3.37 -14.66 12.20
CA TRP A 214 3.29 -13.21 11.97
C TRP A 214 4.57 -12.64 11.38
N SER A 215 5.74 -13.09 11.81
CA SER A 215 7.02 -12.69 11.21
C SER A 215 7.05 -13.03 9.72
N PHE A 216 6.59 -14.23 9.34
CA PHE A 216 6.47 -14.63 7.94
C PHE A 216 5.55 -13.70 7.15
N PHE A 217 4.37 -13.37 7.67
CA PHE A 217 3.43 -12.47 7.00
C PHE A 217 3.97 -11.03 6.93
N SER A 218 4.53 -10.49 8.01
CA SER A 218 5.13 -9.15 8.06
C SER A 218 6.25 -8.99 7.03
N VAL A 219 7.20 -9.93 7.00
CA VAL A 219 8.28 -9.93 6.01
C VAL A 219 7.73 -10.04 4.58
N SER A 220 6.72 -10.89 4.37
CA SER A 220 6.06 -11.03 3.07
C SER A 220 5.38 -9.74 2.62
N ILE A 221 4.65 -9.06 3.50
CA ILE A 221 3.99 -7.77 3.23
C ILE A 221 5.02 -6.73 2.80
N VAL A 222 6.11 -6.60 3.55
CA VAL A 222 7.19 -5.65 3.24
C VAL A 222 7.84 -6.03 1.90
N PHE A 223 8.17 -7.31 1.67
CA PHE A 223 8.76 -7.80 0.43
C PHE A 223 7.90 -7.49 -0.80
N PHE A 224 6.61 -7.84 -0.77
CA PHE A 224 5.70 -7.57 -1.90
C PHE A 224 5.50 -6.07 -2.12
N SER A 225 5.45 -5.29 -1.03
CA SER A 225 5.34 -3.83 -1.10
C SER A 225 6.57 -3.21 -1.77
N LEU A 226 7.77 -3.65 -1.39
CA LEU A 226 9.04 -3.22 -1.99
C LEU A 226 9.14 -3.65 -3.45
N LYS A 227 8.81 -4.91 -3.77
CA LYS A 227 8.80 -5.42 -5.14
C LYS A 227 7.91 -4.57 -6.04
N ARG A 228 6.69 -4.26 -5.58
CA ARG A 228 5.73 -3.41 -6.32
C ARG A 228 6.21 -1.95 -6.46
N ALA A 229 6.93 -1.45 -5.47
CA ALA A 229 7.45 -0.09 -5.49
C ALA A 229 8.67 0.07 -6.41
N VAL A 230 9.55 -0.92 -6.45
CA VAL A 230 10.81 -0.90 -7.22
C VAL A 230 10.61 -1.35 -8.66
N VAL A 231 9.77 -2.34 -8.90
CA VAL A 231 9.42 -2.84 -10.24
C VAL A 231 8.10 -2.20 -10.65
N PRO A 232 8.12 -1.03 -11.34
CA PRO A 232 6.89 -0.54 -11.95
C PRO A 232 6.36 -1.62 -12.88
N VAL A 233 5.07 -1.94 -12.75
CA VAL A 233 4.38 -2.74 -13.75
C VAL A 233 4.59 -1.99 -15.06
N SER A 234 5.27 -2.62 -16.01
CA SER A 234 5.34 -2.12 -17.38
C SER A 234 3.91 -1.89 -17.82
N SER A 235 3.51 -0.63 -17.96
CA SER A 235 2.36 -0.30 -18.77
C SER A 235 2.63 -0.98 -20.11
N THR A 236 1.84 -1.99 -20.45
CA THR A 236 1.67 -2.40 -21.83
C THR A 236 1.58 -1.12 -22.63
N GLN A 237 2.45 -0.95 -23.62
CA GLN A 237 2.46 0.20 -24.51
C GLN A 237 1.03 0.49 -24.95
N SER A 238 0.41 1.53 -24.40
CA SER A 238 -0.63 2.25 -25.12
C SER A 238 0.14 2.98 -26.21
N VAL A 239 0.06 2.44 -27.42
CA VAL A 239 0.46 3.14 -28.64
C VAL A 239 -0.09 4.55 -28.56
N SER A 240 0.81 5.51 -28.52
CA SER A 240 0.51 6.92 -28.74
C SER A 240 0.09 7.08 -30.20
N ASP A 241 -1.19 7.32 -30.45
CA ASP A 241 -1.56 8.15 -31.60
C ASP A 241 -1.28 9.60 -31.19
N ASP A 242 -0.07 10.01 -31.49
CA ASP A 242 0.30 11.39 -31.73
C ASP A 242 0.01 11.67 -33.20
N PHE A 243 -0.91 12.57 -33.50
CA PHE A 243 -0.68 13.48 -34.63
C PHE A 243 -1.48 14.77 -34.43
N SER A 244 -0.71 15.79 -34.09
CA SER A 244 -1.05 17.21 -34.08
C SER A 244 -1.84 17.66 -35.31
N HIS A 245 -2.84 18.51 -35.04
CA HIS A 245 -3.36 19.52 -35.95
C HIS A 245 -2.24 20.22 -36.73
N ASP A 246 -2.25 20.15 -38.06
CA ASP A 246 -2.11 21.35 -38.89
C ASP A 246 -2.69 21.16 -40.32
N LEU A 247 -3.50 22.15 -40.71
CA LEU A 247 -3.83 22.59 -42.07
C LEU A 247 -4.43 21.63 -43.12
N GLY A 248 -5.70 21.89 -43.45
CA GLY A 248 -6.06 22.17 -44.84
C GLY A 248 -6.62 21.01 -45.68
N LEU A 249 -7.93 21.11 -45.94
CA LEU A 249 -8.64 20.63 -47.13
C LEU A 249 -8.70 19.10 -47.41
N ASN A 250 -9.89 18.54 -47.15
CA ASN A 250 -10.76 17.92 -48.17
C ASN A 250 -10.21 16.71 -48.98
N GLU A 251 -10.56 15.48 -48.55
CA GLU A 251 -11.38 14.50 -49.30
C GLU A 251 -11.38 13.15 -48.55
N GLY A 252 -12.54 12.49 -48.48
CA GLY A 252 -12.81 11.38 -47.56
C GLY A 252 -11.98 10.12 -47.84
N SER A 253 -11.13 9.73 -46.88
CA SER A 253 -10.53 8.40 -46.81
C SER A 253 -11.45 7.46 -46.02
N SER A 254 -12.08 6.54 -46.75
CA SER A 254 -12.73 5.37 -46.18
C SER A 254 -11.65 4.43 -45.63
N GLU A 255 -11.68 4.13 -44.34
CA GLU A 255 -10.87 3.05 -43.76
C GLU A 255 -11.23 1.74 -44.48
N SER A 256 -10.29 1.18 -45.23
CA SER A 256 -10.49 -0.12 -45.86
C SER A 256 -10.58 -1.19 -44.76
N PRO A 257 -11.62 -2.04 -44.75
CA PRO A 257 -11.84 -3.00 -43.66
C PRO A 257 -10.87 -4.20 -43.65
N PHE A 258 -9.88 -4.23 -44.55
CA PHE A 258 -8.90 -5.30 -44.64
C PHE A 258 -7.59 -4.93 -43.92
N PRO A 259 -7.02 -5.85 -43.12
CA PRO A 259 -5.79 -5.61 -42.36
C PRO A 259 -4.49 -5.62 -43.22
N GLY A 260 -4.60 -5.44 -44.55
CA GLY A 260 -3.46 -5.46 -45.48
C GLY A 260 -3.81 -4.84 -46.85
N GLU A 261 -2.81 -4.69 -47.73
CA GLU A 261 -3.01 -4.15 -49.09
C GLU A 261 -3.93 -5.05 -49.92
N VAL A 262 -4.93 -4.45 -50.57
CA VAL A 262 -5.89 -5.18 -51.42
C VAL A 262 -5.19 -5.56 -52.72
N THR A 263 -4.89 -6.85 -52.89
CA THR A 263 -4.33 -7.34 -54.16
C THR A 263 -5.42 -7.39 -55.25
N PRO A 264 -5.05 -7.32 -56.54
CA PRO A 264 -6.01 -7.35 -57.65
C PRO A 264 -6.95 -8.56 -57.60
N GLU A 265 -6.45 -9.71 -57.15
CA GLU A 265 -7.23 -10.96 -57.04
C GLU A 265 -8.32 -10.87 -55.95
N VAL A 266 -8.04 -10.16 -54.85
CA VAL A 266 -9.02 -9.93 -53.78
C VAL A 266 -10.12 -8.99 -54.27
N LEU A 267 -9.75 -7.94 -55.01
CA LEU A 267 -10.73 -7.02 -55.60
C LEU A 267 -11.65 -7.74 -56.58
N GLU A 268 -11.09 -8.57 -57.46
CA GLU A 268 -11.84 -9.34 -58.46
C GLU A 268 -12.80 -10.34 -57.80
N TRP A 269 -12.38 -10.98 -56.70
CA TRP A 269 -13.23 -11.88 -55.93
C TRP A 269 -14.47 -11.17 -55.36
N PHE A 270 -14.32 -9.95 -54.81
CA PHE A 270 -15.44 -9.17 -54.27
C PHE A 270 -16.39 -8.72 -55.38
N LEU A 271 -15.85 -8.24 -56.50
CA LEU A 271 -16.65 -7.82 -57.64
C LEU A 271 -17.43 -8.98 -58.27
N SER A 272 -16.84 -10.18 -58.38
CA SER A 272 -17.55 -11.39 -58.87
C SER A 272 -18.73 -11.81 -57.98
N ARG A 273 -18.74 -11.34 -56.72
CA ARG A 273 -19.83 -11.57 -55.75
C ARG A 273 -20.83 -10.43 -55.72
N GLY A 274 -20.64 -9.41 -56.58
CA GLY A 274 -21.48 -8.22 -56.62
C GLY A 274 -21.29 -7.30 -55.42
N LEU A 275 -20.13 -7.33 -54.77
CA LEU A 275 -19.83 -6.60 -53.54
C LEU A 275 -18.68 -5.61 -53.73
N ASP A 276 -18.72 -4.48 -53.03
CA ASP A 276 -17.58 -3.58 -52.88
C ASP A 276 -16.60 -4.09 -51.80
N LEU A 277 -15.44 -3.43 -51.68
CA LEU A 277 -14.43 -3.76 -50.66
C LEU A 277 -14.92 -3.57 -49.21
N ASN A 278 -16.07 -2.94 -49.01
CA ASN A 278 -16.69 -2.80 -47.70
C ASN A 278 -17.80 -3.84 -47.46
N GLY A 279 -17.97 -4.81 -48.36
CA GLY A 279 -18.98 -5.86 -48.26
C GLY A 279 -20.40 -5.37 -48.55
N LYS A 280 -20.56 -4.19 -49.17
CA LYS A 280 -21.87 -3.67 -49.59
C LYS A 280 -22.17 -4.11 -51.03
N PRO A 281 -23.44 -4.39 -51.36
CA PRO A 281 -23.82 -4.69 -52.75
C PRO A 281 -23.49 -3.51 -53.67
N LEU A 282 -22.89 -3.80 -54.82
CA LEU A 282 -22.56 -2.81 -55.84
C LEU A 282 -23.82 -2.06 -56.27
N SER A 283 -23.69 -0.76 -56.52
CA SER A 283 -24.82 0.04 -57.01
C SER A 283 -25.27 -0.46 -58.39
N ALA A 284 -26.57 -0.29 -58.70
CA ALA A 284 -27.19 -0.74 -59.95
C ALA A 284 -26.57 -0.17 -61.23
N GLU A 285 -25.67 0.83 -61.10
CA GLU A 285 -24.93 1.43 -62.19
C GLU A 285 -23.79 0.52 -62.69
N PHE A 286 -23.21 -0.32 -61.83
CA PHE A 286 -22.17 -1.31 -62.19
C PHE A 286 -22.73 -2.66 -62.63
N THR A 287 -23.93 -3.03 -62.18
CA THR A 287 -24.59 -4.29 -62.58
C THR A 287 -24.96 -4.33 -64.07
N ASN A 288 -25.05 -3.16 -64.72
CA ASN A 288 -25.43 -3.03 -66.13
C ASN A 288 -24.24 -3.04 -67.12
N LEU A 289 -22.99 -3.06 -66.63
CA LEU A 289 -21.82 -3.18 -67.49
C LEU A 289 -21.52 -4.64 -67.87
N GLU A 290 -21.85 -5.59 -67.00
CA GLU A 290 -21.59 -7.03 -67.24
C GLU A 290 -22.59 -7.68 -68.22
N ASN A 291 -23.70 -7.00 -68.53
CA ASN A 291 -24.72 -7.47 -69.48
C ASN A 291 -24.60 -6.87 -70.90
N LYS A 292 -23.48 -6.20 -71.24
CA LYS A 292 -23.27 -5.63 -72.58
C LYS A 292 -22.23 -6.34 -73.44
N ASP A 293 -21.52 -7.34 -72.91
CA ASP A 293 -20.55 -8.13 -73.67
C ASP A 293 -20.95 -9.62 -73.77
N GLY A 294 -22.25 -9.88 -73.94
CA GLY A 294 -22.83 -11.17 -74.32
C GLY A 294 -23.75 -11.03 -75.54
#